data_AF-A0A1B1S5T0-F1
#
_entry.id   AF-A0A1B1S5T0-F1
#
_cell.length_a   1.000
_cell.length_b   1.000
_cell.length_c   1.000
_cell.angle_alpha   90.00
_cell.angle_beta   90.00
_cell.angle_gamma   90.00
#
_symmetry.space_group_name_H-M   'P 1'
#
loop_
_entity.id
_entity.type
_entity.pdbx_description
1 polymer ?
#
loop_
_entity_poly.entity_id
_entity_poly.type
_entity_poly.pdbx_seq_one_letter_code
_entity_poly.pdbx_strand_id
1 'polypeptide(L)'
;MRLSGQGVEEKLMATNYIDTELKELYYDHSKHLVTIKYMGSTDDDVEDREYTVLFKECFSATFNTWLEGAEGDIPQSPNDVAFYFHDISIRGIVVEGVSLYQVKMVIPMMDCQITCKSIEIVRSGI
;
A
#
# COMPACT_ATOMS: atom_id res chain seq x y z
N MET A 1 -18.19 -11.24 4.59
CA MET A 1 -18.58 -10.76 3.24
C MET A 1 -17.41 -9.95 2.71
N ARG A 2 -17.01 -10.12 1.44
CA ARG A 2 -15.87 -9.38 0.86
C ARG A 2 -16.33 -7.97 0.46
N LEU A 3 -15.52 -6.96 0.76
CA LEU A 3 -15.78 -5.57 0.37
C LEU A 3 -15.62 -5.37 -1.15
N SER A 4 -16.28 -4.34 -1.70
CA SER A 4 -15.93 -3.81 -3.02
C SER A 4 -14.53 -3.18 -2.98
N GLY A 5 -13.93 -2.92 -4.15
CA GLY A 5 -12.66 -2.17 -4.22
C GLY A 5 -12.77 -0.81 -3.54
N GLN A 6 -13.79 -0.04 -3.93
CA GLN A 6 -14.20 1.22 -3.30
C GLN A 6 -14.38 1.11 -1.77
N GLY A 7 -15.04 0.05 -1.27
CA GLY A 7 -15.21 -0.15 0.18
C GLY A 7 -13.92 -0.49 0.93
N VAL A 8 -12.82 -0.80 0.24
CA VAL A 8 -11.47 -0.88 0.81
C VAL A 8 -10.76 0.49 0.69
N GLU A 9 -10.91 1.20 -0.44
CA GLU A 9 -10.41 2.59 -0.60
C GLU A 9 -10.97 3.50 0.50
N GLU A 10 -12.29 3.50 0.70
CA GLU A 10 -12.98 4.28 1.75
C GLU A 10 -12.43 3.97 3.16
N LYS A 11 -12.08 2.71 3.43
CA LYS A 11 -11.46 2.32 4.70
C LYS A 11 -10.01 2.76 4.85
N LEU A 12 -9.24 2.83 3.76
CA LEU A 12 -7.89 3.40 3.78
C LEU A 12 -7.99 4.91 3.98
N MET A 13 -8.82 5.60 3.21
CA MET A 13 -9.05 7.05 3.32
C MET A 13 -9.42 7.47 4.76
N ALA A 14 -10.24 6.68 5.45
CA ALA A 14 -10.60 6.92 6.86
C ALA A 14 -9.42 6.81 7.86
N THR A 15 -8.22 6.39 7.43
CA THR A 15 -6.98 6.38 8.23
C THR A 15 -6.02 7.54 7.88
N ASN A 16 -6.51 8.53 7.12
CA ASN A 16 -5.77 9.73 6.70
C ASN A 16 -4.37 9.42 6.13
N TYR A 17 -4.28 8.37 5.30
CA TYR A 17 -3.00 7.84 4.81
C TYR A 17 -2.28 8.74 3.78
N ILE A 18 -2.94 9.78 3.26
CA ILE A 18 -2.35 10.69 2.26
C ILE A 18 -1.25 11.54 2.90
N ASP A 19 -0.13 11.67 2.19
CA ASP A 19 1.12 12.31 2.61
C ASP A 19 1.75 11.71 3.88
N THR A 20 1.33 10.49 4.27
CA THR A 20 1.92 9.76 5.41
C THR A 20 3.18 9.00 5.02
N GLU A 21 4.13 8.94 5.96
CA GLU A 21 5.39 8.22 5.76
C GLU A 21 5.18 6.70 5.77
N LEU A 22 5.61 6.05 4.70
CA LEU A 22 5.72 4.59 4.57
C LEU A 22 6.87 4.08 5.44
N LYS A 23 6.53 3.35 6.51
CA LYS A 23 7.48 2.75 7.46
C LYS A 23 8.02 1.40 7.00
N GLU A 24 7.23 0.63 6.25
CA GLU A 24 7.63 -0.68 5.73
C GLU A 24 6.87 -0.97 4.44
N LEU A 25 7.58 -1.46 3.42
CA LEU A 25 7.02 -2.13 2.26
C LEU A 25 7.81 -3.41 2.02
N TYR A 26 7.15 -4.55 2.16
CA TYR A 26 7.80 -5.86 2.09
C TYR A 26 6.93 -6.86 1.33
N TYR A 27 7.55 -7.70 0.49
CA TYR A 27 6.88 -8.79 -0.20
C TYR A 27 7.50 -10.15 0.16
N ASP A 28 6.74 -10.94 0.91
CA ASP A 28 7.06 -12.34 1.16
C ASP A 28 6.53 -13.21 0.02
N HIS A 29 7.42 -13.49 -0.94
CA HIS A 29 7.15 -14.41 -2.05
C HIS A 29 6.72 -15.81 -1.59
N SER A 30 7.23 -16.30 -0.45
CA SER A 30 6.93 -17.66 0.04
C SER A 30 5.52 -17.77 0.64
N LYS A 31 4.99 -16.66 1.18
CA LYS A 31 3.65 -16.56 1.76
C LYS A 31 2.63 -15.89 0.83
N HIS A 32 3.04 -15.45 -0.36
CA HIS A 32 2.23 -14.64 -1.27
C HIS A 32 1.60 -13.42 -0.55
N LEU A 33 2.41 -12.73 0.27
CA LEU A 33 1.96 -11.66 1.18
C LEU A 33 2.75 -10.38 0.93
N VAL A 34 2.08 -9.31 0.50
CA VAL A 34 2.64 -7.96 0.59
C VAL A 34 2.17 -7.32 1.90
N THR A 35 3.12 -6.74 2.64
CA THR A 35 2.89 -5.98 3.87
C THR A 35 3.30 -4.54 3.61
N ILE A 36 2.42 -3.61 4.01
CA ILE A 36 2.65 -2.17 4.03
C ILE A 36 2.45 -1.67 5.45
N LYS A 37 3.27 -0.73 5.90
CA LYS A 37 3.06 0.02 7.15
C LYS A 37 3.21 1.52 6.93
N TYR A 38 2.37 2.30 7.57
CA TYR A 38 2.44 3.77 7.62
C TYR A 38 1.93 4.29 8.97
N MET A 39 2.25 5.55 9.28
CA MET A 39 1.65 6.27 10.40
C MET A 39 0.40 6.99 9.90
N GLY A 40 -0.77 6.73 10.48
CA GLY A 40 -2.02 7.38 10.11
C GLY A 40 -2.90 7.66 11.32
N SER A 41 -4.01 8.35 11.10
CA SER A 41 -4.97 8.74 12.13
C SER A 41 -6.40 8.65 11.62
N THR A 42 -7.35 8.38 12.51
CA THR A 42 -8.79 8.47 12.22
C THR A 42 -9.34 9.76 12.82
N ASP A 43 -10.54 10.20 12.41
CA ASP A 43 -11.18 11.41 12.96
C ASP A 43 -11.38 11.34 14.50
N ASP A 44 -11.43 10.13 15.07
CA ASP A 44 -11.57 9.87 16.52
C ASP A 44 -10.22 9.79 17.27
N ASP A 45 -9.08 9.92 16.57
CA ASP A 45 -7.74 9.74 17.14
C ASP A 45 -7.07 11.05 17.57
N VAL A 46 -6.46 11.03 18.75
CA VAL A 46 -5.74 12.19 19.33
C VAL A 46 -4.30 12.33 18.79
N GLU A 47 -3.71 11.23 18.33
CA GLU A 47 -2.32 11.12 17.83
C GLU A 47 -2.23 10.12 16.68
N ASP A 48 -1.25 10.26 15.77
CA ASP A 48 -1.00 9.24 14.74
C ASP A 48 -0.57 7.91 15.37
N ARG A 49 -0.95 6.79 14.75
CA ARG A 49 -0.52 5.43 15.12
C ARG A 49 -0.22 4.61 13.88
N GLU A 50 0.52 3.53 14.05
CA GLU A 50 0.90 2.68 12.92
C GLU A 50 -0.31 1.86 12.43
N TYR A 51 -0.49 1.83 11.11
CA TYR A 51 -1.43 0.94 10.41
C TYR A 51 -0.63 -0.01 9.52
N THR A 52 -1.04 -1.29 9.53
CA THR A 52 -0.51 -2.31 8.62
C THR A 52 -1.58 -2.71 7.61
N VAL A 53 -1.25 -2.71 6.31
CA VAL A 53 -2.09 -3.25 5.23
C VAL A 53 -1.48 -4.55 4.74
N LEU A 54 -2.27 -5.62 4.77
CA LEU A 54 -1.89 -6.98 4.39
C LEU A 54 -2.63 -7.37 3.11
N PHE A 55 -1.89 -7.49 2.01
CA PHE A 55 -2.41 -8.02 0.74
C PHE A 55 -2.09 -9.52 0.70
N LYS A 56 -3.12 -10.35 0.89
CA LYS A 56 -2.99 -11.80 1.09
C LYS A 56 -3.39 -12.57 -0.17
N GLU A 57 -2.74 -13.72 -0.36
CA GLU A 57 -2.87 -14.55 -1.57
C GLU A 57 -2.60 -13.70 -2.84
N CYS A 58 -1.41 -13.07 -2.88
CA CYS A 58 -0.93 -12.28 -4.01
C CYS A 58 -0.52 -13.15 -5.21
N PHE A 59 -1.15 -12.90 -6.35
CA PHE A 59 -0.84 -13.51 -7.65
C PHE A 59 0.29 -12.76 -8.36
N SER A 60 0.34 -11.43 -8.18
CA SER A 60 1.45 -10.60 -8.66
C SER A 60 1.65 -9.39 -7.75
N ALA A 61 2.91 -8.96 -7.65
CA ALA A 61 3.30 -7.70 -7.07
C ALA A 61 4.46 -7.14 -7.91
N THR A 62 4.45 -5.85 -8.18
CA THR A 62 5.44 -5.16 -9.00
C THR A 62 5.71 -3.80 -8.37
N PHE A 63 6.98 -3.51 -8.15
CA PHE A 63 7.48 -2.31 -7.50
C PHE A 63 8.59 -1.74 -8.38
N ASN A 64 8.26 -0.72 -9.17
CA ASN A 64 9.19 -0.12 -10.13
C ASN A 64 9.71 1.19 -9.56
N THR A 65 10.95 1.21 -9.10
CA THR A 65 11.60 2.41 -8.56
C THR A 65 12.16 3.29 -9.67
N TRP A 66 11.61 4.48 -9.81
CA TRP A 66 12.02 5.52 -10.76
C TRP A 66 13.18 6.36 -10.19
N LEU A 67 14.36 5.74 -10.04
CA LEU A 67 15.61 6.44 -9.73
C LEU A 67 16.43 6.79 -10.98
N GLU A 68 16.11 6.20 -12.13
CA GLU A 68 16.77 6.49 -13.41
C GLU A 68 16.22 7.78 -14.03
N GLY A 69 16.97 8.89 -13.91
CA GLY A 69 16.72 10.13 -14.65
C GLY A 69 16.17 11.32 -13.85
N ALA A 70 16.18 11.27 -12.51
CA ALA A 70 15.84 12.45 -11.69
C ALA A 70 16.94 13.52 -11.79
N GLU A 71 16.58 14.74 -12.22
CA GLU A 71 17.46 15.92 -12.14
C GLU A 71 17.42 16.49 -10.72
N GLY A 72 18.50 16.29 -9.95
CA GLY A 72 18.64 16.72 -8.56
C GLY A 72 19.73 15.93 -7.84
N ASP A 73 19.81 16.07 -6.52
CA ASP A 73 20.64 15.18 -5.69
C ASP A 73 20.04 13.77 -5.69
N ILE A 74 20.60 12.89 -6.51
CA ILE A 74 20.20 11.48 -6.56
C ILE A 74 20.53 10.82 -5.20
N PRO A 75 19.54 10.21 -4.52
CA PRO A 75 19.77 9.52 -3.25
C PRO A 75 20.88 8.48 -3.39
N GLN A 76 21.87 8.51 -2.50
CA GLN A 76 22.98 7.53 -2.54
C GLN A 76 22.51 6.14 -2.12
N SER A 77 21.42 6.08 -1.35
CA SER A 77 20.69 4.89 -0.95
C SER A 77 19.17 5.12 -1.04
N PRO A 78 18.35 4.11 -1.39
CA PRO A 78 16.90 4.18 -1.23
C PRO A 78 16.44 4.48 0.22
N ASN A 79 17.30 4.24 1.21
CA ASN A 79 17.02 4.58 2.61
C ASN A 79 17.26 6.06 2.95
N ASP A 80 17.86 6.85 2.06
CA ASP A 80 18.12 8.27 2.28
C ASP A 80 16.86 9.14 2.01
N VAL A 81 15.78 8.52 1.51
CA VAL A 81 14.51 9.19 1.24
C VAL A 81 13.37 8.53 1.99
N ALA A 82 12.59 9.34 2.70
CA ALA A 82 11.28 8.92 3.19
C ALA A 82 10.33 8.76 1.99
N PHE A 83 9.71 7.58 1.88
CA PHE A 83 8.62 7.34 0.94
C PHE A 83 7.30 7.80 1.57
N TYR A 84 6.44 8.43 0.79
CA TYR A 84 5.14 8.93 1.24
C TYR A 84 4.02 8.35 0.39
N PHE A 85 2.88 8.03 1.00
CA PHE A 85 1.69 7.64 0.22
C PHE A 85 1.03 8.87 -0.40
N HIS A 86 0.82 8.84 -1.72
CA HIS A 86 0.08 9.91 -2.39
C HIS A 86 -1.34 9.50 -2.80
N ASP A 87 -1.49 8.33 -3.43
CA ASP A 87 -2.80 7.80 -3.85
C ASP A 87 -2.79 6.26 -3.88
N ILE A 88 -3.95 5.65 -3.60
CA ILE A 88 -4.18 4.20 -3.68
C ILE A 88 -5.54 3.95 -4.36
N SER A 89 -5.51 3.36 -5.55
CA SER A 89 -6.71 2.88 -6.24
C SER A 89 -6.82 1.36 -6.17
N ILE A 90 -7.99 0.86 -5.75
CA ILE A 90 -8.33 -0.55 -5.58
C ILE A 90 -9.60 -0.86 -6.38
N ARG A 91 -9.44 -1.65 -7.44
CA ARG A 91 -10.58 -2.16 -8.23
C ARG A 91 -10.78 -3.66 -8.04
N GLY A 92 -12.04 -4.08 -7.98
CA GLY A 92 -12.40 -5.49 -8.11
C GLY A 92 -12.25 -5.94 -9.56
N ILE A 93 -11.60 -7.08 -9.78
CA ILE A 93 -11.48 -7.72 -11.10
C ILE A 93 -11.86 -9.21 -11.00
N VAL A 94 -12.13 -9.84 -12.14
CA VAL A 94 -12.30 -11.29 -12.24
C VAL A 94 -11.29 -11.81 -13.27
N VAL A 95 -10.49 -12.79 -12.86
CA VAL A 95 -9.49 -13.47 -13.71
C VAL A 95 -9.78 -14.96 -13.63
N GLU A 96 -10.09 -15.59 -14.77
CA GLU A 96 -10.40 -17.03 -14.85
C GLU A 96 -11.48 -17.52 -13.86
N GLY A 97 -12.47 -16.67 -13.57
CA GLY A 97 -13.55 -16.93 -12.61
C GLY A 97 -13.18 -16.66 -11.14
N VAL A 98 -11.91 -16.33 -10.85
CA VAL A 98 -11.46 -15.91 -9.52
C VAL A 98 -11.64 -14.40 -9.37
N SER A 99 -12.46 -13.97 -8.42
CA SER A 99 -12.55 -12.57 -8.03
C SER A 99 -11.28 -12.14 -7.30
N LEU A 100 -10.59 -11.10 -7.76
CA LEU A 100 -9.36 -10.54 -7.19
C LEU A 100 -9.51 -9.03 -6.98
N TYR A 101 -8.62 -8.44 -6.20
CA TYR A 101 -8.39 -7.00 -6.19
C TYR A 101 -7.17 -6.71 -7.07
N GLN A 102 -7.24 -5.64 -7.85
CA GLN A 102 -6.07 -5.01 -8.42
C GLN A 102 -5.90 -3.66 -7.76
N VAL A 103 -4.72 -3.47 -7.17
CA VAL A 103 -4.29 -2.30 -6.43
C VAL A 103 -3.23 -1.60 -7.26
N LYS A 104 -3.35 -0.29 -7.39
CA LYS A 104 -2.30 0.61 -7.88
C LYS A 104 -2.03 1.65 -6.79
N MET A 105 -0.77 1.90 -6.48
CA MET A 105 -0.39 2.90 -5.48
C MET A 105 0.62 3.84 -6.12
N VAL A 106 0.39 5.14 -5.94
CA VAL A 106 1.30 6.20 -6.32
C VAL A 106 2.12 6.55 -5.09
N ILE A 107 3.40 6.21 -5.13
CA ILE A 107 4.41 6.58 -4.15
C ILE A 107 5.47 7.39 -4.93
N PRO A 108 5.95 8.54 -4.46
CA PRO A 108 6.99 9.30 -5.14
C PRO A 108 8.19 8.41 -5.47
N MET A 109 8.63 8.45 -6.72
CA MET A 109 9.71 7.61 -7.27
C MET A 109 9.43 6.08 -7.25
N MET A 110 8.20 5.61 -7.02
CA MET A 110 7.88 4.17 -7.08
C MET A 110 6.45 3.88 -7.56
N ASP A 111 6.33 3.26 -8.75
CA ASP A 111 5.05 2.70 -9.18
C ASP A 111 4.83 1.32 -8.57
N CYS A 112 3.72 1.17 -7.85
CA CYS A 112 3.35 -0.09 -7.22
C CYS A 112 2.06 -0.66 -7.82
N GLN A 113 2.09 -1.92 -8.24
CA GLN A 113 0.90 -2.66 -8.66
C GLN A 113 0.84 -4.03 -8.00
N ILE A 114 -0.28 -4.34 -7.34
CA ILE A 114 -0.49 -5.61 -6.62
C ILE A 114 -1.80 -6.24 -7.11
N THR A 115 -1.81 -7.55 -7.35
CA THR A 115 -3.02 -8.33 -7.60
C THR A 115 -3.15 -9.43 -6.55
N CYS A 116 -4.18 -9.35 -5.71
CA CYS A 116 -4.38 -10.22 -4.54
C CYS A 116 -5.83 -10.62 -4.36
N LYS A 117 -6.11 -11.62 -3.52
CA LYS A 117 -7.47 -12.11 -3.28
C LYS A 117 -8.17 -11.40 -2.12
N SER A 118 -7.40 -10.99 -1.11
CA SER A 118 -7.90 -10.28 0.07
C SER A 118 -6.94 -9.17 0.52
N ILE A 119 -7.53 -8.12 1.08
CA ILE A 119 -6.85 -6.97 1.67
C ILE A 119 -7.40 -6.82 3.08
N GLU A 120 -6.51 -6.65 4.06
CA GLU A 120 -6.85 -6.42 5.45
C GLU A 120 -6.08 -5.21 5.96
N ILE A 121 -6.78 -4.32 6.66
CA ILE A 121 -6.20 -3.10 7.26
C ILE A 121 -6.31 -3.31 8.75
N VAL A 122 -5.18 -3.35 9.44
CA VAL A 122 -5.11 -3.52 10.90
C VAL A 122 -4.37 -2.33 11.51
N ARG A 123 -4.81 -1.89 12.69
CA ARG A 123 -4.02 -0.97 13.52
C ARG A 123 -2.91 -1.78 14.20
N SER A 124 -1.68 -1.29 14.16
CA SER A 124 -0.55 -1.80 14.92
C SER A 124 -0.51 -1.13 16.31
N GLY A 125 -0.74 -1.91 17.36
CA GLY A 125 -0.81 -1.46 18.75
C GLY A 125 -2.22 -1.01 19.17
N ILE A 126 -2.78 -1.43 20.29
CA ILE A 126 -2.23 -2.25 21.40
C ILE A 126 -2.75 -3.69 21.29
#